data_AF-A0A6J4KXX0-F1
#
_entry.id   AF-A0A6J4KXX0-F1
#
_cell.length_a   1.000
_cell.length_b   1.000
_cell.length_c   1.000
_cell.angle_alpha   90.00
_cell.angle_beta   90.00
_cell.angle_gamma   90.00
#
_symmetry.space_group_name_H-M   'P 1'
#
loop_
_entity.id
_entity.type
_entity.pdbx_description
1 polymer ?
#
loop_
_entity_poly.entity_id
_entity_poly.type
_entity_poly.pdbx_seq_one_letter_code
_entity_poly.pdbx_strand_id
1 'polypeptide(L)'
;MQTPHLRVEDTGETFPLSADVTTVGRGDGVDIVLDDPSVSRLHAELVRRGTHVYVSDLGLSTNGTRVNGRPVGRRVLLDGDVVAFGAARTRVGGLGREIADDTQELRRMSAPDLTRRECEVLSALCRPALLQDAFVAPATAKDIADELVVTEAAVKQHLLRLYVKFKIPEGVNRRARLANEVISSGVVRPLPADVEASIRRAG
;
A
#
# COMPACT_ATOMS: atom_id res chain seq x y z
N MET A 1 -1.13 -29.08 7.36
CA MET A 1 -1.29 -27.64 7.07
C MET A 1 -1.22 -27.48 5.56
N GLN A 2 -2.20 -26.81 4.95
CA GLN A 2 -2.19 -26.57 3.51
C GLN A 2 -1.09 -25.53 3.21
N THR A 3 -0.26 -25.76 2.20
CA THR A 3 0.79 -24.81 1.83
C THR A 3 0.14 -23.48 1.43
N PRO A 4 0.60 -22.33 1.98
CA PRO A 4 0.15 -21.03 1.52
C PRO A 4 0.33 -20.91 0.01
N HIS A 5 -0.69 -20.41 -0.67
CA HIS A 5 -0.68 -20.32 -2.12
C HIS A 5 -1.43 -19.09 -2.61
N LEU A 6 -1.14 -18.72 -3.84
CA LEU A 6 -1.80 -17.66 -4.57
C LEU A 6 -2.51 -18.28 -5.77
N ARG A 7 -3.84 -18.16 -5.84
CA ARG A 7 -4.65 -18.67 -6.95
C ARG A 7 -5.10 -17.54 -7.86
N VAL A 8 -4.78 -17.58 -9.14
CA VAL A 8 -5.26 -16.61 -10.13
C VAL A 8 -6.76 -16.79 -10.33
N GLU A 9 -7.55 -15.70 -10.27
CA GLU A 9 -9.01 -15.81 -10.35
C GLU A 9 -9.50 -16.12 -11.76
N ASP A 10 -8.82 -15.63 -12.79
CA ASP A 10 -9.26 -15.79 -14.18
C ASP A 10 -8.91 -17.17 -14.75
N THR A 11 -7.74 -17.72 -14.40
CA THR A 11 -7.26 -19.01 -14.93
C THR A 11 -7.44 -20.16 -13.94
N GLY A 12 -7.61 -19.87 -12.64
CA GLY A 12 -7.61 -20.88 -11.57
C GLY A 12 -6.22 -21.45 -11.24
N GLU A 13 -5.17 -21.00 -11.94
CA GLU A 13 -3.80 -21.45 -11.71
C GLU A 13 -3.35 -21.12 -10.29
N THR A 14 -2.60 -22.02 -9.66
CA THR A 14 -2.22 -21.91 -8.26
C THR A 14 -0.72 -22.00 -8.09
N PHE A 15 -0.15 -20.99 -7.42
CA PHE A 15 1.28 -20.88 -7.15
C PHE A 15 1.55 -21.07 -5.65
N PRO A 16 2.38 -22.05 -5.26
CA PRO A 16 2.74 -22.23 -3.85
C PRO A 16 3.71 -21.14 -3.39
N LEU A 17 3.46 -20.59 -2.22
CA LEU A 17 4.34 -19.60 -1.55
C LEU A 17 5.28 -20.33 -0.59
N SER A 18 6.17 -21.15 -1.14
CA SER A 18 7.08 -22.00 -0.34
C SER A 18 8.36 -21.26 0.09
N ALA A 19 8.84 -20.32 -0.73
CA ALA A 19 10.06 -19.57 -0.48
C ALA A 19 9.87 -18.43 0.54
N ASP A 20 10.97 -17.91 1.08
CA ASP A 20 10.97 -16.73 1.97
C ASP A 20 10.59 -15.45 1.23
N VAL A 21 10.95 -15.37 -0.05
CA VAL A 21 10.59 -14.28 -0.96
C VAL A 21 10.12 -14.92 -2.27
N THR A 22 9.00 -14.45 -2.80
CA THR A 22 8.44 -14.87 -4.08
C THR A 22 8.08 -13.64 -4.88
N THR A 23 8.75 -13.45 -6.01
CA THR A 23 8.54 -12.30 -6.90
C THR A 23 7.36 -12.53 -7.83
N VAL A 24 6.60 -11.47 -8.09
CA VAL A 24 5.42 -11.49 -8.96
C VAL A 24 5.57 -10.41 -10.04
N GLY A 25 5.27 -10.78 -11.28
CA GLY A 25 5.35 -9.88 -12.42
C GLY A 25 4.98 -10.57 -13.73
N ARG A 26 5.16 -9.87 -14.86
CA ARG A 26 4.95 -10.43 -16.20
C ARG A 26 6.24 -10.79 -16.94
N GLY A 27 7.40 -10.55 -16.33
CA GLY A 27 8.70 -10.79 -16.94
C GLY A 27 9.17 -12.21 -16.68
N ASP A 28 9.94 -12.79 -17.58
CA ASP A 28 10.36 -14.21 -17.49
C ASP A 28 11.32 -14.52 -16.33
N GLY A 29 11.75 -13.51 -15.57
CA GLY A 29 12.69 -13.64 -14.45
C GLY A 29 12.06 -13.58 -13.06
N VAL A 30 10.73 -13.69 -12.95
CA VAL A 30 10.00 -13.71 -11.67
C VAL A 30 9.51 -15.11 -11.33
N ASP A 31 9.24 -15.36 -10.06
CA ASP A 31 8.78 -16.67 -9.58
C ASP A 31 7.33 -16.98 -9.99
N ILE A 32 6.46 -15.96 -9.97
CA ILE A 32 5.06 -16.05 -10.40
C ILE A 32 4.84 -15.11 -11.58
N VAL A 33 4.70 -15.72 -12.77
CA VAL A 33 4.44 -15.00 -14.01
C VAL A 33 2.94 -14.83 -14.19
N LEU A 34 2.48 -13.59 -14.26
CA LEU A 34 1.12 -13.22 -14.60
C LEU A 34 1.10 -12.62 -16.00
N ASP A 35 0.43 -13.31 -16.94
CA ASP A 35 0.30 -12.88 -18.33
C ASP A 35 -0.80 -11.82 -18.47
N ASP A 36 -0.53 -10.63 -17.93
CA ASP A 36 -1.41 -9.47 -18.04
C ASP A 36 -0.58 -8.21 -18.39
N PRO A 37 -0.93 -7.47 -19.47
CA PRO A 37 -0.23 -6.26 -19.88
C PRO A 37 -0.18 -5.14 -18.82
N SER A 38 -1.13 -5.11 -17.89
CA SER A 38 -1.20 -4.15 -16.78
C SER A 38 -0.25 -4.50 -15.63
N VAL A 39 0.30 -5.71 -15.61
CA VAL A 39 1.32 -6.15 -14.65
C VAL A 39 2.69 -5.67 -15.11
N SER A 40 3.54 -5.28 -14.16
CA SER A 40 4.91 -4.84 -14.47
C SER A 40 5.81 -6.07 -14.59
N ARG A 41 6.90 -5.97 -15.36
CA ARG A 41 7.84 -7.11 -15.52
C ARG A 41 8.32 -7.65 -14.17
N LEU A 42 8.62 -6.74 -13.25
CA LEU A 42 8.81 -7.00 -11.83
C LEU A 42 7.85 -6.04 -11.10
N HIS A 43 6.81 -6.57 -10.46
CA HIS A 43 5.69 -5.77 -9.95
C HIS A 43 5.69 -5.72 -8.42
N ALA A 44 5.72 -6.88 -7.78
CA ALA A 44 5.65 -7.01 -6.34
C ALA A 44 6.45 -8.21 -5.86
N GLU A 45 6.63 -8.32 -4.55
CA GLU A 45 7.16 -9.49 -3.88
C GLU A 45 6.19 -9.93 -2.75
N LEU A 46 6.16 -11.23 -2.53
CA LEU A 46 5.49 -11.88 -1.40
C LEU A 46 6.58 -12.38 -0.47
N VAL A 47 6.61 -11.85 0.75
CA VAL A 47 7.63 -12.19 1.75
C VAL A 47 6.98 -13.04 2.84
N ARG A 48 7.51 -14.23 3.06
CA ARG A 48 7.14 -15.09 4.20
C ARG A 48 8.03 -14.79 5.39
N ARG A 49 7.41 -14.62 6.56
CA ARG A 49 8.09 -14.53 7.86
C ARG A 49 7.29 -15.35 8.87
N GLY A 50 7.78 -16.54 9.20
CA GLY A 50 7.08 -17.49 10.06
C GLY A 50 5.75 -17.92 9.45
N THR A 51 4.66 -17.66 10.16
CA THR A 51 3.28 -17.96 9.75
C THR A 51 2.65 -16.88 8.86
N HIS A 52 3.29 -15.73 8.74
CA HIS A 52 2.75 -14.56 8.03
C HIS A 52 3.31 -14.45 6.61
N VAL A 53 2.46 -14.02 5.68
CA VAL A 53 2.84 -13.58 4.32
C VAL A 53 2.57 -12.09 4.19
N TYR A 54 3.51 -11.36 3.64
CA TYR A 54 3.39 -9.94 3.33
C TYR A 54 3.44 -9.77 1.82
N VAL A 55 2.60 -8.92 1.25
CA VAL A 55 2.81 -8.38 -0.10
C VAL A 55 3.55 -7.05 0.02
N SER A 56 4.49 -6.80 -0.88
CA SER A 56 5.24 -5.55 -1.00
C SER A 56 5.31 -5.14 -2.47
N ASP A 57 4.79 -3.96 -2.79
CA ASP A 57 4.89 -3.35 -4.10
C ASP A 57 6.29 -2.77 -4.32
N LEU A 58 6.91 -3.08 -5.44
CA LEU A 58 8.30 -2.68 -5.69
C LEU A 58 8.43 -1.25 -6.25
N GLY A 59 7.31 -0.52 -6.43
CA GLY A 59 7.28 0.86 -6.89
C GLY A 59 7.65 1.07 -8.37
N LEU A 60 8.03 0.00 -9.07
CA LEU A 60 8.16 -0.09 -10.53
C LEU A 60 6.83 -0.49 -11.21
N SER A 61 5.80 -0.74 -10.41
CA SER A 61 4.45 -1.02 -10.89
C SER A 61 3.78 0.27 -11.37
N THR A 62 3.36 0.30 -12.63
CA THR A 62 2.62 1.46 -13.18
C THR A 62 1.22 1.54 -12.56
N ASN A 63 0.60 0.37 -12.35
CA ASN A 63 -0.78 0.25 -11.88
C ASN A 63 -0.91 -0.08 -10.38
N GLY A 64 0.21 -0.30 -9.68
CA GLY A 64 0.24 -0.61 -8.26
C GLY A 64 -0.32 -1.98 -7.89
N THR A 65 -0.03 -2.37 -6.65
CA THR A 65 -0.60 -3.56 -6.00
C THR A 65 -1.78 -3.18 -5.10
N ARG A 66 -2.86 -3.97 -5.11
CA ARG A 66 -4.05 -3.75 -4.27
C ARG A 66 -4.40 -5.00 -3.48
N VAL A 67 -4.88 -4.84 -2.25
CA VAL A 67 -5.44 -5.93 -1.44
C VAL A 67 -6.88 -5.58 -1.05
N ASN A 68 -7.83 -6.40 -1.48
CA ASN A 68 -9.28 -6.16 -1.35
C ASN A 68 -9.69 -4.78 -1.88
N GLY A 69 -9.19 -4.43 -3.07
CA GLY A 69 -9.48 -3.17 -3.76
C GLY A 69 -8.70 -1.95 -3.28
N ARG A 70 -8.00 -2.03 -2.15
CA ARG A 70 -7.22 -0.93 -1.57
C ARG A 70 -5.76 -0.99 -2.01
N PRO A 71 -5.15 0.10 -2.52
CA PRO A 71 -3.74 0.13 -2.85
C PRO A 71 -2.88 -0.07 -1.61
N VAL A 72 -1.78 -0.80 -1.78
CA VAL A 72 -0.84 -1.09 -0.69
C VAL A 72 0.60 -0.86 -1.15
N GLY A 73 1.42 -0.31 -0.26
CA GLY A 73 2.88 -0.37 -0.40
C GLY A 73 3.40 -1.69 0.17
N ARG A 74 3.03 -2.00 1.41
CA ARG A 74 3.26 -3.30 2.04
C ARG A 74 2.10 -3.67 2.93
N ARG A 75 1.69 -4.94 2.95
CA ARG A 75 0.57 -5.41 3.79
C ARG A 75 0.67 -6.89 4.13
N VAL A 76 0.31 -7.27 5.37
CA VAL A 76 0.09 -8.67 5.76
C VAL A 76 -1.16 -9.21 5.05
N LEU A 77 -1.02 -10.36 4.41
CA LEU A 77 -2.13 -11.07 3.77
C LEU A 77 -2.82 -12.00 4.76
N LEU A 78 -4.14 -12.05 4.66
CA LEU A 78 -4.97 -13.01 5.38
C LEU A 78 -5.51 -14.07 4.41
N ASP A 79 -5.88 -15.23 4.96
CA ASP A 79 -6.53 -16.27 4.17
C ASP A 79 -7.81 -15.72 3.51
N GLY A 80 -7.96 -15.96 2.20
CA GLY A 80 -9.09 -15.47 1.41
C GLY A 80 -8.95 -14.05 0.87
N ASP A 81 -7.91 -13.29 1.24
CA ASP A 81 -7.65 -11.96 0.68
C ASP A 81 -7.50 -12.03 -0.85
N VAL A 82 -7.99 -11.00 -1.54
CA VAL A 82 -7.78 -10.83 -2.97
C VAL A 82 -6.67 -9.81 -3.20
N VAL A 83 -5.59 -10.24 -3.85
CA VAL A 83 -4.49 -9.39 -4.26
C VAL A 83 -4.59 -9.14 -5.76
N ALA A 84 -4.64 -7.87 -6.15
CA ALA A 84 -4.59 -7.45 -7.55
C ALA A 84 -3.22 -6.85 -7.86
N PHE A 85 -2.58 -7.35 -8.92
CA PHE A 85 -1.36 -6.80 -9.49
C PHE A 85 -1.76 -6.14 -10.82
N GLY A 86 -1.87 -4.81 -10.84
CA GLY A 86 -2.63 -4.16 -11.92
C GLY A 86 -4.08 -4.68 -11.98
N ALA A 87 -4.48 -5.20 -13.14
CA ALA A 87 -5.80 -5.80 -13.37
C ALA A 87 -5.85 -7.31 -13.03
N ALA A 88 -4.71 -7.99 -12.97
CA ALA A 88 -4.65 -9.42 -12.66
C ALA A 88 -5.04 -9.68 -11.21
N ARG A 89 -6.12 -10.43 -10.98
CA ARG A 89 -6.65 -10.72 -9.63
C ARG A 89 -6.28 -12.12 -9.18
N THR A 90 -5.85 -12.21 -7.92
CA THR A 90 -5.42 -13.46 -7.30
C THR A 90 -5.99 -13.57 -5.90
N ARG A 91 -6.18 -14.78 -5.42
CA ARG A 91 -6.75 -15.08 -4.10
C ARG A 91 -5.76 -15.86 -3.27
N VAL A 92 -5.58 -15.43 -2.04
CA VAL A 92 -4.69 -16.07 -1.07
C VAL A 92 -5.43 -17.24 -0.42
N GLY A 93 -4.74 -18.38 -0.28
CA GLY A 93 -5.27 -19.55 0.40
C GLY A 93 -4.20 -20.30 1.18
N GLY A 94 -4.62 -21.12 2.13
CA GLY A 94 -3.71 -21.96 2.92
C GLY A 94 -2.94 -21.19 4.00
N LEU A 95 -3.36 -19.97 4.35
CA LEU A 95 -2.82 -19.27 5.51
C LEU A 95 -3.51 -19.78 6.78
N GLY A 96 -2.70 -20.06 7.82
CA GLY A 96 -3.21 -20.47 9.11
C GLY A 96 -4.13 -19.39 9.68
N ARG A 97 -5.36 -19.78 10.03
CA ARG A 97 -6.35 -18.91 10.67
C ARG A 97 -6.00 -18.74 12.16
N GLU A 98 -4.80 -18.24 12.45
CA GLU A 98 -4.53 -17.73 13.78
C GLU A 98 -5.22 -16.38 13.90
N ILE A 99 -6.08 -16.29 14.91
CA ILE A 99 -6.93 -15.16 15.21
C ILE A 99 -6.06 -13.90 15.24
N ALA A 100 -6.66 -12.80 14.77
CA ALA A 100 -6.11 -11.46 14.61
C ALA A 100 -5.59 -10.78 15.91
N ASP A 101 -4.84 -11.48 16.76
CA ASP A 101 -4.21 -10.95 17.97
C ASP A 101 -2.83 -10.35 17.69
N ASP A 102 -2.04 -10.90 16.75
CA ASP A 102 -0.75 -10.33 16.32
C ASP A 102 -0.89 -9.04 15.50
N THR A 103 -2.12 -8.73 15.07
CA THR A 103 -2.40 -7.46 14.37
C THR A 103 -2.25 -6.26 15.31
N GLN A 104 -2.26 -6.44 16.65
CA GLN A 104 -2.00 -5.35 17.60
C GLN A 104 -0.51 -5.08 17.84
N GLU A 105 0.36 -6.11 17.89
CA GLU A 105 1.80 -5.88 18.11
C GLU A 105 2.48 -5.31 16.85
N LEU A 106 2.13 -5.81 15.66
CA LEU A 106 2.67 -5.27 14.40
C LEU A 106 2.08 -3.88 14.04
N ARG A 107 0.88 -3.54 14.50
CA ARG A 107 0.35 -2.16 14.38
C ARG A 107 0.99 -1.18 15.36
N ARG A 108 1.52 -1.66 16.50
CA ARG A 108 2.21 -0.81 17.48
C ARG A 108 3.66 -0.51 17.11
N MET A 109 4.29 -1.35 16.28
CA MET A 109 5.66 -1.10 15.85
C MET A 109 5.69 -0.16 14.62
N SER A 110 5.91 1.14 14.91
CA SER A 110 6.24 2.25 13.97
C SER A 110 5.08 3.02 13.32
N ALA A 111 4.18 3.59 14.11
CA ALA A 111 3.92 5.02 13.86
C ALA A 111 5.10 5.77 14.49
N PRO A 112 5.99 6.41 13.71
CA PRO A 112 7.05 7.23 14.29
C PRO A 112 6.43 8.33 15.17
N ASP A 113 7.14 8.84 16.17
CA ASP A 113 6.65 10.01 16.93
C ASP A 113 6.50 11.19 15.95
N LEU A 114 5.26 11.52 15.63
CA LEU A 114 4.92 12.60 14.72
C LEU A 114 4.56 13.85 15.51
N THR A 115 5.21 14.94 15.13
CA THR A 115 4.79 16.28 15.57
C THR A 115 3.45 16.64 14.94
N ARG A 116 2.70 17.53 15.58
CA ARG A 116 1.44 18.06 15.01
C ARG A 116 1.61 18.54 13.57
N ARG A 117 2.73 19.21 13.28
CA ARG A 117 3.02 19.74 11.94
C ARG A 117 3.28 18.64 10.91
N GLU A 118 3.91 17.54 11.32
CA GLU A 118 4.10 16.38 10.44
C GLU A 118 2.77 15.69 10.13
N CYS A 119 1.84 15.60 11.10
CA CYS A 119 0.49 15.09 10.85
C CYS A 119 -0.30 15.97 9.87
N GLU A 120 -0.19 17.30 9.98
CA GLU A 120 -0.80 18.24 9.04
C GLU A 120 -0.25 18.07 7.62
N VAL A 121 1.07 17.93 7.48
CA VAL A 121 1.74 17.66 6.19
C VAL A 121 1.31 16.33 5.60
N LEU A 122 1.20 15.27 6.40
CA LEU A 122 0.73 13.96 5.93
C LEU A 122 -0.75 13.98 5.50
N SER A 123 -1.59 14.72 6.23
CA SER A 123 -3.00 14.90 5.87
C SER A 123 -3.13 15.64 4.55
N ALA A 124 -2.38 16.73 4.36
CA ALA A 124 -2.32 17.49 3.11
C ALA A 124 -1.76 16.68 1.94
N LEU A 125 -0.70 15.91 2.18
CA LEU A 125 -0.09 15.02 1.19
C LEU A 125 -1.11 14.01 0.64
N CYS A 126 -1.89 13.40 1.53
CA CYS A 126 -2.84 12.35 1.17
C CYS A 126 -4.19 12.88 0.69
N ARG A 127 -4.54 14.15 0.95
CA ARG A 127 -5.88 14.70 0.66
C ARG A 127 -6.35 14.50 -0.79
N PRO A 128 -5.53 14.67 -1.85
CA PRO A 128 -5.96 14.38 -3.22
C PRO A 128 -6.34 12.92 -3.44
N ALA A 129 -5.65 11.98 -2.79
CA ALA A 129 -5.97 10.56 -2.83
C ALA A 129 -7.19 10.18 -1.97
N LEU A 130 -7.71 11.10 -1.16
CA LEU A 130 -8.93 10.94 -0.36
C LEU A 130 -10.20 11.43 -1.08
N LEU A 131 -10.05 12.17 -2.18
CA LEU A 131 -11.15 12.76 -2.96
C LEU A 131 -11.41 11.90 -4.22
N GLN A 132 -12.15 10.82 -4.02
CA GLN A 132 -13.03 10.09 -4.97
C GLN A 132 -12.53 9.54 -6.32
N ASP A 133 -11.31 9.73 -6.83
CA ASP A 133 -10.91 9.07 -8.10
C ASP A 133 -9.60 8.28 -8.05
N ALA A 134 -9.62 7.12 -8.71
CA ALA A 134 -8.50 6.18 -8.75
C ALA A 134 -7.29 6.82 -9.46
N PHE A 135 -6.14 6.83 -8.76
CA PHE A 135 -4.84 7.35 -9.23
C PHE A 135 -4.68 8.87 -9.29
N VAL A 136 -5.17 9.61 -8.30
CA VAL A 136 -4.67 10.98 -8.11
C VAL A 136 -3.29 10.91 -7.41
N ALA A 137 -2.27 11.47 -8.05
CA ALA A 137 -0.95 11.62 -7.45
C ALA A 137 -1.06 12.37 -6.11
N PRO A 138 -0.25 12.04 -5.09
CA PRO A 138 -0.26 12.79 -3.83
C PRO A 138 0.09 14.26 -4.08
N ALA A 139 -0.38 15.12 -3.18
CA ALA A 139 -0.23 16.57 -3.32
C ALA A 139 1.23 16.97 -3.58
N THR A 140 1.44 17.97 -4.44
CA THR A 140 2.78 18.51 -4.67
C THR A 140 3.25 19.30 -3.45
N ALA A 141 4.55 19.55 -3.35
CA ALA A 141 5.08 20.37 -2.26
C ALA A 141 4.50 21.80 -2.28
N LYS A 142 4.12 22.29 -3.46
CA LYS A 142 3.44 23.57 -3.65
C LYS A 142 2.01 23.52 -3.12
N ASP A 143 1.24 22.50 -3.48
CA ASP A 143 -0.15 22.36 -3.00
C ASP A 143 -0.22 22.27 -1.47
N ILE A 144 0.69 21.51 -0.86
CA ILE A 144 0.80 21.39 0.61
C ILE A 144 1.18 22.74 1.23
N ALA A 145 2.07 23.50 0.58
CA ALA A 145 2.53 24.80 1.07
C ALA A 145 1.40 25.84 1.03
N ASP A 146 0.65 25.87 -0.07
CA ASP A 146 -0.49 26.77 -0.26
C ASP A 146 -1.60 26.46 0.76
N GLU A 147 -1.89 25.17 0.99
CA GLU A 147 -2.92 24.76 1.95
C GLU A 147 -2.52 25.05 3.40
N LEU A 148 -1.29 24.71 3.78
CA LEU A 148 -0.82 24.86 5.15
C LEU A 148 -0.26 26.26 5.45
N VAL A 149 -0.37 27.17 4.49
CA VAL A 149 0.10 28.57 4.54
C VAL A 149 1.55 28.67 5.02
N VAL A 150 2.45 27.92 4.35
CA VAL A 150 3.89 27.91 4.61
C VAL A 150 4.71 27.88 3.32
N THR A 151 6.03 27.95 3.43
CA THR A 151 6.92 27.89 2.27
C THR A 151 7.10 26.45 1.76
N GLU A 152 7.30 26.30 0.45
CA GLU A 152 7.67 25.00 -0.16
C GLU A 152 8.95 24.39 0.46
N ALA A 153 9.89 25.24 0.87
CA ALA A 153 11.12 24.80 1.53
C ALA A 153 10.82 24.14 2.88
N ALA A 154 9.90 24.71 3.67
CA ALA A 154 9.45 24.11 4.92
C ALA A 154 8.78 22.75 4.67
N VAL A 155 7.91 22.65 3.66
CA VAL A 155 7.28 21.38 3.28
C VAL A 155 8.32 20.33 2.88
N LYS A 156 9.30 20.70 2.04
CA LYS A 156 10.40 19.79 1.64
C LYS A 156 11.19 19.29 2.86
N GLN A 157 11.46 20.15 3.84
CA GLN A 157 12.13 19.77 5.09
C GLN A 157 11.29 18.80 5.93
N HIS A 158 9.98 19.01 6.04
CA HIS A 158 9.09 18.07 6.72
C HIS A 158 9.02 16.72 5.99
N LEU A 159 8.93 16.73 4.66
CA LEU A 159 8.93 15.50 3.85
C LEU A 159 10.23 14.71 4.01
N LEU A 160 11.40 15.37 4.05
CA LEU A 160 12.68 14.69 4.28
C LEU A 160 12.70 13.96 5.63
N ARG A 161 12.23 14.62 6.70
CA ARG A 161 12.11 13.98 8.02
C ARG A 161 11.13 12.81 8.01
N LEU A 162 9.98 12.97 7.34
CA LEU A 162 8.99 11.92 7.20
C LEU A 162 9.54 10.72 6.43
N TYR A 163 10.30 10.91 5.36
CA TYR A 163 10.94 9.78 4.66
C TYR A 163 11.88 9.00 5.56
N VAL A 164 12.65 9.67 6.42
CA VAL A 164 13.53 9.00 7.39
C VAL A 164 12.70 8.25 8.43
N LYS A 165 11.69 8.91 9.01
CA LYS A 165 10.81 8.34 10.05
C LYS A 165 10.03 7.11 9.57
N PHE A 166 9.56 7.13 8.32
CA PHE A 166 8.85 6.01 7.68
C PHE A 166 9.77 5.09 6.88
N LYS A 167 11.10 5.27 6.97
CA LYS A 167 12.12 4.46 6.30
C LYS A 167 11.90 4.31 4.79
N ILE A 168 11.45 5.39 4.13
CA ILE A 168 11.22 5.45 2.68
C ILE A 168 12.55 5.75 1.96
N PRO A 169 13.11 4.78 1.21
CA PRO A 169 14.39 4.97 0.53
C PRO A 169 14.26 5.97 -0.61
N GLU A 170 15.39 6.52 -1.06
CA GLU A 170 15.43 7.40 -2.22
C GLU A 170 14.98 6.68 -3.49
N GLY A 171 14.67 7.44 -4.54
CA GLY A 171 14.27 6.88 -5.84
C GLY A 171 12.93 7.40 -6.33
N VAL A 172 12.43 6.77 -7.40
CA VAL A 172 11.21 7.20 -8.10
C VAL A 172 9.99 7.16 -7.17
N ASN A 173 9.02 8.04 -7.43
CA ASN A 173 7.72 8.07 -6.75
C ASN A 173 7.79 8.12 -5.22
N ARG A 174 8.86 8.70 -4.65
CA ARG A 174 9.12 8.73 -3.19
C ARG A 174 7.96 9.29 -2.36
N ARG A 175 7.28 10.34 -2.86
CA ARG A 175 6.07 10.92 -2.24
C ARG A 175 4.88 9.95 -2.23
N ALA A 176 4.65 9.23 -3.33
CA ALA A 176 3.57 8.25 -3.43
C ALA A 176 3.82 7.06 -2.51
N ARG A 177 5.07 6.60 -2.42
CA ARG A 177 5.47 5.56 -1.46
C ARG A 177 5.22 5.99 -0.01
N LEU A 178 5.56 7.23 0.36
CA LEU A 178 5.23 7.77 1.68
C LEU A 178 3.73 7.84 1.93
N ALA A 179 2.94 8.34 0.98
CA ALA A 179 1.48 8.42 1.12
C ALA A 179 0.85 7.03 1.32
N ASN A 180 1.28 6.04 0.53
CA ASN A 180 0.82 4.66 0.65
C ASN A 180 1.19 4.04 2.00
N GLU A 181 2.40 4.29 2.49
CA GLU A 181 2.87 3.81 3.80
C GLU A 181 2.05 4.40 4.95
N VAL A 182 1.76 5.70 4.89
CA VAL A 182 1.01 6.43 5.92
C VAL A 182 -0.47 6.01 5.97
N ILE A 183 -1.05 5.68 4.81
CA ILE A 183 -2.41 5.11 4.73
C ILE A 183 -2.42 3.67 5.23
N SER A 184 -1.42 2.87 4.86
CA SER A 184 -1.30 1.45 5.26
C SER A 184 -1.05 1.29 6.76
N SER A 185 -0.27 2.17 7.36
CA SER A 185 -0.01 2.24 8.81
C SER A 185 -1.19 2.81 9.61
N GLY A 186 -2.21 3.36 8.95
CA GLY A 186 -3.40 3.92 9.59
C GLY A 186 -3.19 5.27 10.29
N VAL A 187 -2.04 5.92 10.06
CA VAL A 187 -1.71 7.27 10.56
C VAL A 187 -2.64 8.31 9.94
N VAL A 188 -2.97 8.15 8.65
CA VAL A 188 -4.02 8.91 7.97
C VAL A 188 -5.11 7.93 7.54
N ARG A 189 -6.33 8.11 8.06
CA ARG A 189 -7.48 7.28 7.68
C ARG A 189 -8.25 7.94 6.54
N PRO A 190 -8.54 7.21 5.45
CA PRO A 190 -9.53 7.67 4.49
C PRO A 190 -10.91 7.75 5.17
N LEU A 191 -11.64 8.83 4.91
CA LEU A 191 -13.00 9.00 5.44
C LEU A 191 -13.89 7.86 4.91
N PRO A 192 -14.74 7.27 5.78
CA PRO A 192 -15.76 6.32 5.33
C PRO A 192 -16.68 6.98 4.29
N ALA A 193 -16.92 6.30 3.17
CA ALA A 193 -17.74 6.80 2.05
C ALA A 193 -19.18 7.20 2.48
N ASP A 194 -19.62 6.70 3.63
CA ASP A 194 -20.92 6.88 4.26
C ASP A 194 -21.10 8.24 4.98
N VAL A 195 -20.03 8.97 5.30
CA VAL A 195 -20.12 10.30 5.94
C VAL A 195 -20.36 11.42 4.92
N GLU A 196 -19.93 11.23 3.67
CA GLU A 196 -20.00 12.26 2.62
C GLU A 196 -21.43 12.49 2.11
N ALA A 197 -22.26 11.44 2.10
CA ALA A 197 -23.68 11.53 1.72
C ALA A 197 -24.50 12.36 2.74
N SER A 198 -24.07 12.42 3.99
CA SER A 198 -24.77 13.17 5.04
C SER A 198 -24.42 14.67 5.00
N ILE A 199 -23.21 15.03 4.58
CA ILE A 199 -22.79 16.44 4.47
C ILE A 199 -23.42 17.12 3.24
N ARG A 200 -23.58 16.39 2.12
CA ARG A 200 -24.22 16.93 0.90
C ARG A 200 -25.74 17.11 1.00
N ARG A 201 -26.41 16.54 2.01
CA ARG A 201 -27.85 16.77 2.25
C ARG A 201 -28.13 17.88 3.27
N ALA A 202 -27.10 18.44 3.87
CA ALA A 202 -27.20 19.46 4.91
C ALA A 202 -26.70 20.85 4.45
N GLY A 203 -26.36 21.02 3.17
CA GLY A 203 -25.92 22.28 2.57
C GLY A 203 -26.83 22.70 1.42
#